data_AF-A0A934XBM1-F1
#
_entry.id   AF-A0A934XBM1-F1
#
_cell.length_a   1.000
_cell.length_b   1.000
_cell.length_c   1.000
_cell.angle_alpha   90.00
_cell.angle_beta   90.00
_cell.angle_gamma   90.00
#
_symmetry.space_group_name_H-M   'P 1'
#
loop_
_entity.id
_entity.type
_entity.pdbx_description
1 polymer ?
#
loop_
_entity_poly.entity_id
_entity_poly.type
_entity_poly.pdbx_seq_one_letter_code
_entity_poly.pdbx_strand_id
1 'polypeptide(L)'
;MNSETLVFKLLARALLDIRIASLEGNPKMAFEIADVFHNVPYQLERIQGGNGSYQEVVDWLEMRCEQKGMKSWLQNAIADVS
;
A
#
# COMPACT_ATOMS: atom_id res chain seq x y z
N MET A 1 5.16 -15.20 3.40
CA MET A 1 4.18 -15.01 2.30
C MET A 1 4.94 -14.54 1.06
N ASN A 2 4.49 -14.85 -0.17
CA ASN A 2 5.14 -14.31 -1.38
C ASN A 2 4.75 -12.84 -1.61
N SER A 3 5.54 -12.10 -2.39
CA SER A 3 5.36 -10.65 -2.60
C SER A 3 4.05 -10.32 -3.32
N GLU A 4 3.59 -11.19 -4.22
CA GLU A 4 2.28 -11.04 -4.89
C GLU A 4 1.13 -10.99 -3.88
N THR A 5 1.04 -12.00 -3.02
CA THR A 5 -0.01 -12.08 -2.01
C THR A 5 0.10 -10.91 -1.03
N LEU A 6 1.32 -10.50 -0.69
CA LEU A 6 1.55 -9.34 0.18
C LEU A 6 1.01 -8.05 -0.44
N VAL A 7 1.30 -7.77 -1.72
CA VAL A 7 0.80 -6.57 -2.42
C VAL A 7 -0.72 -6.52 -2.43
N PHE A 8 -1.39 -7.63 -2.77
CA PHE A 8 -2.86 -7.68 -2.78
C PHE A 8 -3.46 -7.50 -1.39
N LYS A 9 -2.87 -8.12 -0.36
CA LYS A 9 -3.35 -7.94 1.01
C LYS A 9 -3.12 -6.52 1.53
N LEU A 10 -1.99 -5.90 1.21
CA LEU A 10 -1.73 -4.49 1.56
C LEU A 10 -2.69 -3.55 0.85
N LEU A 11 -3.01 -3.79 -0.43
CA LEU A 11 -4.01 -3.01 -1.15
C LEU A 11 -5.40 -3.12 -0.50
N ALA A 12 -5.81 -4.34 -0.12
CA ALA A 12 -7.07 -4.55 0.58
C ALA A 12 -7.08 -3.83 1.95
N ARG A 13 -5.99 -3.91 2.71
CA ARG A 13 -5.86 -3.22 4.00
C ARG A 13 -5.88 -1.70 3.84
N ALA A 14 -5.20 -1.15 2.84
CA ALA A 14 -5.21 0.27 2.53
C ALA A 14 -6.63 0.78 2.25
N LEU A 15 -7.42 0.05 1.45
CA LEU A 15 -8.82 0.41 1.18
C LEU A 15 -9.69 0.42 2.44
N LEU A 16 -9.48 -0.54 3.35
CA LEU A 16 -10.18 -0.58 4.64
C LEU A 16 -9.80 0.61 5.53
N ASP A 17 -8.50 0.89 5.65
CA ASP A 17 -8.02 1.98 6.50
C ASP A 17 -8.43 3.36 5.95
N ILE A 18 -8.48 3.55 4.63
CA ILE A 18 -9.05 4.76 4.00
C ILE A 18 -10.51 4.94 4.42
N ARG A 19 -11.31 3.86 4.38
CA ARG A 19 -12.72 3.90 4.77
C ARG A 19 -12.88 4.23 6.26
N ILE A 20 -12.09 3.60 7.13
CA ILE A 20 -12.12 3.83 8.58
C ILE A 20 -11.73 5.27 8.90
N ALA A 21 -10.59 5.73 8.39
CA ALA A 21 -10.11 7.10 8.60
C ALA A 21 -11.12 8.16 8.11
N SER A 22 -11.81 7.89 6.99
CA SER A 22 -12.86 8.77 6.49
C SER A 22 -14.07 8.84 7.43
N LEU A 23 -14.50 7.70 7.99
CA LEU A 23 -15.62 7.63 8.94
C LEU A 23 -15.29 8.31 10.28
N GLU A 24 -14.04 8.21 10.73
CA GLU A 24 -13.57 8.77 12.00
C GLU A 24 -13.24 10.28 11.93
N GLY A 25 -13.42 10.91 10.77
CA GLY A 25 -13.10 12.32 10.59
C GLY A 25 -11.60 12.60 10.54
N ASN A 26 -10.79 11.64 10.08
CA ASN A 26 -9.35 11.76 9.86
C ASN A 26 -9.02 11.82 8.34
N PRO A 27 -9.36 12.91 7.64
CA PRO A 27 -9.15 13.04 6.20
C PRO A 27 -7.68 13.05 5.81
N LYS A 28 -6.78 13.45 6.72
CA LYS A 28 -5.33 13.44 6.50
C LYS A 28 -4.82 12.01 6.30
N MET A 29 -5.17 11.11 7.22
CA MET A 29 -4.75 9.70 7.11
C MET A 29 -5.36 9.02 5.88
N ALA A 30 -6.63 9.28 5.60
CA ALA A 30 -7.29 8.77 4.39
C ALA A 30 -6.57 9.23 3.11
N PHE A 31 -6.21 10.51 3.04
CA PHE A 31 -5.44 11.07 1.92
C PHE A 31 -4.04 10.45 1.81
N GLU A 32 -3.29 10.36 2.92
CA GLU A 32 -1.93 9.82 2.94
C GLU A 32 -1.88 8.36 2.45
N ILE A 33 -2.82 7.51 2.89
CA ILE A 33 -2.91 6.12 2.42
C ILE A 33 -3.30 6.09 0.93
N ALA A 34 -4.31 6.86 0.52
CA ALA A 34 -4.72 6.92 -0.88
C ALA A 34 -3.59 7.39 -1.80
N ASP A 35 -2.81 8.37 -1.36
CA ASP A 35 -1.68 8.92 -2.09
C ASP A 35 -0.50 7.92 -2.23
N VAL A 36 -0.33 7.00 -1.29
CA VAL A 36 0.61 5.87 -1.49
C VAL A 36 0.04 4.83 -2.46
N PHE A 37 -1.22 4.43 -2.27
CA PHE A 37 -1.75 3.24 -2.95
C PHE A 37 -2.37 3.48 -4.33
N HIS A 38 -2.65 4.73 -4.71
CA HIS A 38 -3.26 5.03 -6.03
C HIS A 38 -2.41 4.57 -7.22
N ASN A 39 -1.10 4.45 -7.04
CA ASN A 39 -0.18 3.99 -8.11
C ASN A 39 -0.04 2.47 -8.19
N VAL A 40 -0.47 1.72 -7.17
CA VAL A 40 -0.34 0.26 -7.14
C VAL A 40 -1.03 -0.39 -8.35
N PRO A 41 -2.26 0.00 -8.76
CA PRO A 41 -2.88 -0.55 -9.97
C PRO A 41 -2.03 -0.40 -11.24
N TYR A 42 -1.38 0.75 -11.44
CA TYR A 42 -0.49 0.97 -12.59
C TYR A 42 0.77 0.09 -12.51
N GLN A 43 1.32 -0.14 -11.31
CA GLN A 43 2.44 -1.07 -11.15
C GLN A 43 2.03 -2.51 -11.46
N LEU A 44 0.81 -2.92 -11.09
CA LEU A 44 0.27 -4.24 -11.40
C LEU A 44 0.09 -4.44 -12.92
N GLU A 45 -0.40 -3.42 -13.63
CA GLU A 45 -0.48 -3.44 -15.10
C GLU A 45 0.91 -3.62 -15.73
N ARG A 46 1.93 -2.92 -15.23
CA ARG A 46 3.31 -3.08 -15.71
C ARG A 46 3.84 -4.49 -15.51
N ILE A 47 3.56 -5.13 -14.37
CA ILE A 47 3.92 -6.53 -14.09
C ILE A 47 3.25 -7.47 -15.10
N GLN A 48 1.96 -7.29 -15.38
CA GLN A 48 1.25 -8.10 -16.39
C GLN A 48 1.86 -7.95 -17.79
N GLY A 49 2.37 -6.76 -18.12
CA GLY A 49 3.12 -6.50 -19.35
C GLY A 49 4.56 -7.03 -19.35
N GLY A 50 4.98 -7.80 -18.33
CA GLY A 50 6.34 -8.34 -18.20
C GLY A 50 7.39 -7.30 -17.77
N ASN A 51 6.98 -6.12 -17.31
CA ASN A 51 7.85 -5.01 -16.96
C ASN A 51 7.85 -4.75 -15.45
N GLY A 52 8.45 -5.68 -14.71
CA GLY A 52 8.72 -5.56 -13.29
C GLY A 52 8.31 -6.80 -12.49
N SER A 53 8.32 -6.67 -11.16
CA SER A 53 7.95 -7.74 -10.24
C SER A 53 7.16 -7.21 -9.05
N TYR A 54 6.41 -8.11 -8.39
CA TYR A 54 5.73 -7.76 -7.15
C TYR A 54 6.70 -7.33 -6.03
N GLN A 55 7.94 -7.83 -6.04
CA GLN A 55 8.94 -7.40 -5.05
C GLN A 55 9.30 -5.92 -5.23
N GLU A 56 9.48 -5.46 -6.48
CA GLU A 56 9.75 -4.04 -6.75
C GLU A 56 8.59 -3.14 -6.32
N VAL A 57 7.34 -3.64 -6.33
CA VAL A 57 6.18 -2.91 -5.78
C VAL A 57 6.25 -2.82 -4.27
N VAL A 58 6.66 -3.90 -3.58
CA VAL A 58 6.88 -3.87 -2.13
C VAL A 58 7.98 -2.86 -1.78
N ASP A 59 9.13 -2.91 -2.47
CA ASP A 59 10.24 -1.99 -2.25
C ASP A 59 9.83 -0.53 -2.51
N TRP A 60 9.00 -0.30 -3.54
CA TRP A 60 8.45 1.03 -3.85
C TRP A 60 7.48 1.52 -2.75
N LEU A 61 6.63 0.64 -2.22
CA LEU A 61 5.73 0.97 -1.11
C LEU A 61 6.52 1.34 0.16
N GLU A 62 7.57 0.57 0.49
CA GLU A 62 8.47 0.88 1.61
C GLU A 62 9.11 2.26 1.45
N MET A 63 9.72 2.52 0.30
CA MET A 63 10.33 3.82 -0.01
C MET A 63 9.31 4.96 0.06
N ARG A 64 8.11 4.78 -0.50
CA ARG A 64 7.07 5.83 -0.50
C ARG A 64 6.50 6.10 0.88
N CYS A 65 6.25 5.06 1.66
CA CYS A 65 5.82 5.22 3.05
C CYS A 65 6.90 5.91 3.89
N GLU A 66 8.18 5.61 3.68
CA GLU A 66 9.26 6.31 4.38
C GLU A 66 9.31 7.80 4.02
N GLN A 67 9.24 8.15 2.74
CA GLN A 67 9.22 9.55 2.27
C GLN A 67 8.04 10.36 2.81
N LYS A 68 6.91 9.69 3.10
CA LYS A 68 5.69 10.32 3.62
C LYS A 68 5.55 10.22 5.14
N GLY A 69 6.54 9.66 5.85
CA GLY A 69 6.46 9.47 7.30
C GLY A 69 5.43 8.41 7.74
N MET A 70 5.00 7.54 6.82
CA MET A 70 4.02 6.47 7.03
C MET A 70 4.65 5.10 7.31
N LYS A 71 5.94 5.06 7.65
CA LYS A 71 6.68 3.81 7.90
C LYS A 71 6.01 2.95 8.98
N SER A 72 5.55 3.56 10.06
CA SER A 72 4.84 2.88 11.14
C SER A 72 3.53 2.26 10.69
N TRP A 73 2.76 2.97 9.84
CA TRP A 73 1.54 2.43 9.26
C TRP A 73 1.82 1.19 8.41
N LEU A 74 2.83 1.25 7.53
CA LEU A 74 3.17 0.12 6.66
C LEU A 74 3.63 -1.10 7.46
N GLN A 75 4.45 -0.89 8.49
CA GLN A 75 4.90 -1.99 9.37
C GLN A 75 3.74 -2.67 10.08
N ASN A 76 2.78 -1.88 10.61
CA ASN A 76 1.58 -2.42 11.24
C ASN A 76 0.70 -3.15 10.22
N ALA A 77 0.51 -2.58 9.02
CA ALA A 77 -0.25 -3.20 7.96
C ALA A 77 0.36 -4.54 7.52
N ILE A 78 1.69 -4.62 7.38
CA ILE A 78 2.41 -5.86 7.07
C ILE A 78 2.21 -6.89 8.18
N ALA A 79 2.36 -6.50 9.44
CA ALA A 79 2.16 -7.39 10.58
C ALA A 79 0.73 -7.96 10.65
N ASP A 80 -0.27 -7.12 10.36
CA ASP A 80 -1.68 -7.51 10.38
C ASP A 80 -2.09 -8.45 9.24
N VAL A 81 -1.40 -8.38 8.09
CA VAL A 81 -1.75 -9.18 6.91
C VAL A 81 -0.86 -10.41 6.71
N SER A 82 0.26 -10.49 7.43
CA SER A 82 1.23 -11.60 7.39
C SER A 82 0.62 -12.91 7.86
#